data_AF-A0A4Y2CYS2-F1
#
_entry.id   AF-A0A4Y2CYS2-F1
#
_cell.length_a   1.000
_cell.length_b   1.000
_cell.length_c   1.000
_cell.angle_alpha   90.00
_cell.angle_beta   90.00
_cell.angle_gamma   90.00
#
_symmetry.space_group_name_H-M   'P 1'
#
loop_
_entity.id
_entity.type
_entity.pdbx_description
1 polymer ?
#
loop_
_entity_poly.entity_id
_entity_poly.type
_entity_poly.pdbx_seq_one_letter_code
_entity_poly.pdbx_strand_id
1 'polypeptide(L)'
;MASQPKNCVKSLKQLLMHLSQQKIVLDTDCDGIIFQYKIFLQNIVNMYPSAFQTFKPNTRLDIFFNEYMSKSVKDYNKIWPVMKIIFTLSHGQASIERGFSTNEKNEVENMAQESYVARRIVCDAIKSYGEILNIPISNEMSKFVFSARQKYMLHLEEKKKTKINEGVSNKRKLISDEMDNLKVKR
;
A
#
# COMPACT_ATOMS: atom_id res chain seq x y z
N MET A 1 -21.92 14.07 4.42
CA MET A 1 -22.12 14.08 5.89
C MET A 1 -22.94 15.28 6.35
N ALA A 2 -22.54 16.51 6.01
CA ALA A 2 -23.32 17.71 6.37
C ALA A 2 -24.74 17.73 5.76
N SER A 3 -24.89 17.32 4.51
CA SER A 3 -26.19 17.42 3.81
C SER A 3 -27.14 16.24 4.06
N GLN A 4 -26.62 15.07 4.47
CA GLN A 4 -27.41 13.84 4.64
C GLN A 4 -26.94 13.00 5.83
N PRO A 5 -27.07 13.50 7.07
CA PRO A 5 -26.59 12.79 8.27
C PRO A 5 -27.31 11.45 8.50
N LYS A 6 -28.59 11.35 8.15
CA LYS A 6 -29.38 10.11 8.28
C LYS A 6 -28.83 8.97 7.42
N ASN A 7 -28.40 9.28 6.19
CA ASN A 7 -27.81 8.29 5.28
C ASN A 7 -26.47 7.80 5.81
N CYS A 8 -25.65 8.70 6.35
CA CYS A 8 -24.37 8.34 6.96
C CYS A 8 -24.54 7.36 8.14
N VAL A 9 -25.53 7.59 9.01
CA VAL A 9 -25.84 6.64 10.10
C VAL A 9 -26.30 5.29 9.55
N LYS A 10 -27.12 5.27 8.49
CA LYS A 10 -27.55 4.02 7.85
C LYS A 10 -26.37 3.23 7.28
N SER A 11 -25.46 3.89 6.58
CA SER A 11 -24.24 3.27 6.05
C SER A 11 -23.34 2.72 7.15
N LEU A 12 -23.15 3.47 8.25
CA LEU A 12 -22.37 2.97 9.39
C LEU A 12 -23.03 1.74 10.02
N LYS A 13 -24.36 1.73 10.18
CA LYS A 13 -25.10 0.56 10.69
C LYS A 13 -24.87 -0.68 9.81
N GLN A 14 -24.96 -0.53 8.50
CA GLN A 14 -24.69 -1.63 7.56
C GLN A 14 -23.27 -2.15 7.70
N LEU A 15 -22.29 -1.26 7.81
CA LEU A 15 -20.90 -1.64 8.01
C LEU A 15 -20.70 -2.37 9.36
N LEU A 16 -21.28 -1.85 10.45
CA LEU A 16 -21.18 -2.48 11.77
C LEU A 16 -21.77 -3.89 11.79
N MET A 17 -22.87 -4.14 11.07
CA MET A 17 -23.40 -5.50 10.92
C MET A 17 -22.37 -6.45 10.30
N HIS A 18 -21.64 -6.01 9.26
CA HIS A 18 -20.60 -6.84 8.65
C HIS A 18 -19.39 -7.02 9.57
N LEU A 19 -18.97 -5.96 10.27
CA LEU A 19 -17.85 -6.04 11.23
C LEU A 19 -18.18 -6.94 12.42
N SER A 20 -19.44 -6.96 12.86
CA SER A 20 -19.89 -7.85 13.93
C SER A 20 -19.95 -9.31 13.47
N GLN A 21 -20.47 -9.59 12.28
CA GLN A 21 -20.46 -10.93 11.69
C GLN A 21 -19.04 -11.52 11.61
N GLN A 22 -18.04 -10.68 11.34
CA GLN A 22 -16.63 -11.06 11.31
C GLN A 22 -15.94 -11.03 12.68
N LYS A 23 -16.68 -10.78 13.77
CA LYS A 23 -16.20 -10.65 15.16
C LYS A 23 -15.11 -9.59 15.35
N ILE A 24 -15.07 -8.59 14.49
CA ILE A 24 -14.15 -7.44 14.58
C ILE A 24 -14.66 -6.43 15.61
N VAL A 25 -15.99 -6.30 15.74
CA VAL A 25 -16.68 -5.47 16.73
C VAL A 25 -17.67 -6.34 17.48
N LEU A 26 -17.82 -6.14 18.79
CA LEU A 26 -18.83 -6.86 19.59
C LEU A 26 -20.22 -6.26 19.35
N ASP A 27 -21.24 -7.12 19.22
CA ASP A 27 -22.64 -6.69 19.10
C ASP A 27 -23.07 -5.74 20.22
N THR A 28 -22.58 -5.97 21.44
CA THR A 28 -22.86 -5.16 22.63
C THR A 28 -22.35 -3.73 22.53
N ASP A 29 -21.34 -3.46 21.68
CA ASP A 29 -20.76 -2.13 21.49
C ASP A 29 -21.37 -1.36 20.31
N CYS A 30 -22.09 -2.04 19.40
CA CYS A 30 -22.67 -1.45 18.20
C CYS A 30 -23.55 -0.22 18.51
N ASP A 31 -24.43 -0.32 19.50
CA ASP A 31 -25.32 0.79 19.87
C ASP A 31 -24.54 1.99 20.44
N GLY A 32 -23.51 1.73 21.25
CA GLY A 32 -22.63 2.76 21.78
C GLY A 32 -21.84 3.48 20.68
N ILE A 33 -21.38 2.73 19.68
CA ILE A 33 -20.66 3.25 18.52
C ILE A 33 -21.60 4.13 17.67
N ILE A 34 -22.82 3.66 17.40
CA ILE A 34 -23.84 4.42 16.65
C ILE A 34 -24.21 5.71 17.40
N PHE A 35 -24.33 5.65 18.72
CA PHE A 35 -24.62 6.81 19.55
C PHE A 35 -23.52 7.86 19.46
N GLN A 36 -22.25 7.47 19.64
CA GLN A 36 -21.11 8.39 19.51
C GLN A 36 -21.00 8.98 18.10
N TYR A 37 -21.32 8.20 17.06
CA TYR A 37 -21.34 8.71 15.69
C TYR A 37 -22.45 9.74 15.45
N LYS A 38 -23.63 9.57 16.05
CA LYS A 38 -24.70 10.58 15.99
C LYS A 38 -24.28 11.87 16.70
N ILE A 39 -23.64 11.76 17.86
CA ILE A 39 -23.08 12.91 18.57
C ILE A 39 -22.05 13.63 17.70
N PHE A 40 -21.15 12.90 17.04
CA PHE A 40 -20.18 13.49 16.12
C PHE A 40 -20.86 14.27 14.98
N LEU A 41 -21.89 13.69 14.36
CA LEU A 41 -22.66 14.38 13.31
C LEU A 41 -23.34 15.65 13.85
N GLN A 42 -23.88 15.59 15.06
CA GLN A 42 -24.60 16.71 15.68
C GLN A 42 -23.69 17.84 16.17
N ASN A 43 -22.57 17.50 16.79
CA ASN A 43 -21.72 18.46 17.49
C ASN A 43 -20.57 18.98 16.63
N ILE A 44 -20.00 18.14 15.77
CA ILE A 44 -18.85 18.50 14.95
C ILE A 44 -19.29 18.88 13.54
N VAL A 45 -20.04 18.00 12.87
CA VAL A 45 -20.39 18.22 11.47
C VAL A 45 -21.34 19.42 11.30
N ASN A 46 -22.27 19.62 12.24
CA ASN A 46 -23.13 20.82 12.22
C ASN A 46 -22.42 22.09 12.70
N MET A 47 -21.36 21.98 13.50
CA MET A 47 -20.57 23.15 13.94
C MET A 47 -19.62 23.62 12.84
N TYR A 48 -19.15 22.71 11.98
CA TYR A 48 -18.23 23.00 10.87
C TYR A 48 -18.80 22.57 9.50
N PRO A 49 -20.02 22.96 9.12
CA PRO A 49 -20.67 22.42 7.93
C PRO A 49 -19.90 22.76 6.65
N SER A 50 -19.28 23.93 6.58
CA SER A 50 -18.46 24.38 5.45
C SER A 50 -17.26 23.46 5.20
N ALA A 51 -16.58 23.01 6.25
CA ALA A 51 -15.42 22.12 6.14
C ALA A 51 -15.82 20.73 5.60
N PHE A 52 -16.96 20.20 6.04
CA PHE A 52 -17.46 18.89 5.58
C PHE A 52 -18.15 18.94 4.21
N GLN A 53 -18.60 20.12 3.75
CA GLN A 53 -19.19 20.31 2.42
C GLN A 53 -18.14 20.59 1.34
N THR A 54 -17.10 21.36 1.69
CA THR A 54 -16.04 21.76 0.74
C THR A 54 -14.85 20.80 0.74
N PHE A 55 -14.89 19.72 1.53
CA PHE A 55 -13.86 18.70 1.57
C PHE A 55 -13.56 18.16 0.17
N LYS A 56 -12.31 18.30 -0.26
CA LYS A 56 -11.79 17.76 -1.53
C LYS A 56 -10.96 16.50 -1.26
N PRO A 57 -11.05 15.47 -2.11
CA PRO A 57 -10.28 14.22 -1.95
C PRO A 57 -8.75 14.36 -2.02
N ASN A 58 -8.22 15.56 -2.26
CA ASN A 58 -6.78 15.82 -2.28
C ASN A 58 -6.15 15.70 -0.88
N THR A 59 -6.94 15.86 0.18
CA THR A 59 -6.49 15.69 1.55
C THR A 59 -6.82 14.29 2.04
N ARG A 60 -5.87 13.66 2.73
CA ARG A 60 -6.06 12.36 3.39
C ARG A 60 -7.26 12.41 4.36
N LEU A 61 -8.20 11.49 4.16
CA LEU A 61 -9.44 11.42 4.92
C LEU A 61 -9.18 11.21 6.42
N ASP A 62 -8.22 10.36 6.77
CA ASP A 62 -7.86 10.08 8.15
C ASP A 62 -7.27 11.29 8.87
N ILE A 63 -6.44 12.09 8.18
CA ILE A 63 -5.90 13.35 8.72
C ILE A 63 -7.04 14.34 8.97
N PHE A 64 -7.92 14.50 7.98
CA PHE A 64 -9.08 15.39 8.08
C PHE A 64 -9.98 15.02 9.27
N PHE A 65 -10.35 13.74 9.41
CA PHE A 65 -11.19 13.30 10.52
C PHE A 65 -10.50 13.41 11.88
N ASN A 66 -9.19 13.14 11.95
CA ASN A 66 -8.42 13.28 13.18
C ASN A 66 -8.42 14.72 13.71
N GLU A 67 -8.37 15.73 12.83
CA GLU A 67 -8.44 17.14 13.23
C GLU A 67 -9.68 17.48 14.06
N TYR A 68 -10.81 16.85 13.76
CA TYR A 68 -12.07 17.12 14.47
C TYR A 68 -12.37 16.13 15.59
N MET A 69 -12.04 14.84 15.42
CA MET A 69 -12.30 13.82 16.44
C MET A 69 -11.32 13.91 17.63
N SER A 70 -10.09 14.40 17.40
CA SER A 70 -9.11 14.61 18.48
C SER A 70 -9.51 15.71 19.47
N LYS A 71 -10.42 16.61 19.08
CA LYS A 71 -10.92 17.69 19.97
C LYS A 71 -11.76 17.16 21.13
N SER A 72 -12.33 15.95 21.01
CA SER A 72 -13.17 15.32 22.04
C SER A 72 -12.88 13.82 22.16
N VAL A 73 -11.63 13.46 22.45
CA VAL A 73 -11.17 12.06 22.51
C VAL A 73 -12.01 11.19 23.46
N LYS A 74 -12.46 11.75 24.60
CA LYS A 74 -13.27 11.00 25.58
C LYS A 74 -14.66 10.65 25.05
N ASP A 75 -15.25 11.51 24.22
CA ASP A 75 -16.61 11.35 23.70
C ASP A 75 -16.68 10.37 22.52
N TYR A 76 -15.52 10.08 21.90
CA TYR A 76 -15.42 9.26 20.69
C TYR A 76 -14.57 7.99 20.88
N ASN A 77 -14.34 7.57 22.12
CA ASN A 77 -13.46 6.45 22.44
C ASN A 77 -13.90 5.09 21.84
N LYS A 78 -15.21 4.88 21.61
CA LYS A 78 -15.74 3.65 21.02
C LYS A 78 -15.77 3.70 19.49
N ILE A 79 -16.12 4.84 18.90
CA ILE A 79 -16.17 5.01 17.44
C ILE A 79 -14.78 5.14 16.81
N TRP A 80 -13.79 5.69 17.54
CA TRP A 80 -12.47 5.96 16.98
C TRP A 80 -11.70 4.71 16.53
N PRO A 81 -11.66 3.60 17.30
CA PRO A 81 -11.07 2.34 16.82
C PRO A 81 -11.72 1.84 15.52
N VAL A 82 -13.05 1.94 15.41
CA VAL A 82 -13.78 1.54 14.20
C VAL A 82 -13.42 2.42 13.00
N MET A 83 -13.32 3.73 13.21
CA MET A 83 -12.89 4.67 12.15
C MET A 83 -11.47 4.38 11.67
N LYS A 84 -10.55 4.02 12.57
CA LYS A 84 -9.20 3.57 12.17
C LYS A 84 -9.27 2.36 11.25
N ILE A 85 -10.07 1.35 11.59
CA ILE A 85 -10.25 0.17 10.74
C ILE A 85 -10.77 0.61 9.36
N ILE A 86 -11.81 1.44 9.32
CA ILE A 86 -12.38 1.97 8.08
C ILE A 86 -11.33 2.69 7.22
N PHE A 87 -10.51 3.55 7.82
CA PHE A 87 -9.47 4.29 7.11
C PHE A 87 -8.31 3.41 6.64
N THR A 88 -8.13 2.24 7.24
CA THR A 88 -7.15 1.24 6.77
C THR A 88 -7.69 0.34 5.67
N LEU A 89 -9.02 0.25 5.50
CA LEU A 89 -9.60 -0.47 4.37
C LEU A 89 -9.18 0.24 3.09
N SER A 90 -8.45 -0.47 2.23
CA SER A 90 -8.09 0.06 0.92
C SER A 90 -9.38 0.28 0.13
N HIS A 91 -9.66 1.54 -0.20
CA HIS A 91 -10.59 1.84 -1.28
C HIS A 91 -10.00 1.20 -2.54
N GLY A 92 -10.63 0.14 -3.04
CA GLY A 92 -10.15 -0.65 -4.17
C GLY A 92 -9.56 0.22 -5.28
N GLN A 93 -8.45 -0.25 -5.85
CA GLN A 93 -7.66 0.36 -6.92
C GLN A 93 -7.00 1.73 -6.62
N ALA A 94 -7.56 2.63 -5.81
CA ALA A 94 -7.06 4.01 -5.71
C ALA A 94 -5.69 4.19 -5.02
N SER A 95 -5.27 3.28 -4.14
CA SER A 95 -3.91 3.30 -3.56
C SER A 95 -2.90 2.53 -4.40
N ILE A 96 -3.33 1.48 -5.11
CA ILE A 96 -2.48 0.71 -6.01
C ILE A 96 -2.23 1.55 -7.28
N GLU A 97 -3.22 2.26 -7.82
CA GLU A 97 -3.10 3.24 -8.90
C GLU A 97 -2.27 4.46 -8.53
N ARG A 98 -2.32 4.94 -7.26
CA ARG A 98 -1.36 5.96 -6.79
C ARG A 98 0.07 5.43 -6.69
N GLY A 99 0.22 4.16 -6.30
CA GLY A 99 1.49 3.44 -6.35
C GLY A 99 1.99 3.30 -7.79
N PHE A 100 1.10 2.97 -8.73
CA PHE A 100 1.37 2.93 -10.16
C PHE A 100 1.72 4.31 -10.71
N SER A 101 1.00 5.39 -10.39
CA SER A 101 1.35 6.75 -10.84
C SER A 101 2.66 7.28 -10.23
N THR A 102 3.00 6.86 -9.00
CA THR A 102 4.34 7.13 -8.44
C THR A 102 5.42 6.28 -9.13
N ASN A 103 5.08 5.05 -9.52
CA ASN A 103 5.94 4.16 -10.26
C ASN A 103 6.01 4.50 -11.75
N GLU A 104 5.04 5.21 -12.33
CA GLU A 104 4.93 5.62 -13.73
C GLU A 104 6.09 6.57 -14.06
N LYS A 105 6.42 7.49 -13.15
CA LYS A 105 7.65 8.31 -13.23
C LYS A 105 8.95 7.49 -13.15
N ASN A 106 8.86 6.30 -12.57
CA ASN A 106 9.95 5.34 -12.47
C ASN A 106 9.88 4.20 -13.49
N GLU A 107 8.84 4.18 -14.32
CA GLU A 107 8.56 3.14 -15.29
C GLU A 107 9.27 3.54 -16.57
N VAL A 108 10.46 3.02 -16.74
CA VAL A 108 11.13 3.00 -18.04
C VAL A 108 10.82 1.62 -18.60
N GLU A 109 10.19 1.57 -19.78
CA GLU A 109 9.90 0.31 -20.47
C GLU A 109 11.15 -0.59 -20.47
N ASN A 110 10.98 -1.88 -20.18
CA ASN A 110 12.02 -2.92 -20.14
C ASN A 110 12.99 -2.94 -18.93
N MET A 111 12.62 -2.41 -17.75
CA MET A 111 13.40 -2.66 -16.53
C MET A 111 13.07 -3.99 -15.85
N ALA A 112 14.09 -4.64 -15.28
CA ALA A 112 13.90 -5.82 -14.45
C ALA A 112 13.34 -5.42 -13.07
N GLN A 113 12.59 -6.32 -12.42
CA GLN A 113 12.00 -6.09 -11.10
C GLN A 113 13.02 -5.63 -10.05
N GLU A 114 14.23 -6.21 -10.07
CA GLU A 114 15.34 -5.83 -9.20
C GLU A 114 15.74 -4.36 -9.37
N SER A 115 15.70 -3.84 -10.59
CA SER A 115 15.98 -2.44 -10.90
C SER A 115 14.90 -1.50 -10.36
N TYR A 116 13.63 -1.92 -10.40
CA TYR A 116 12.53 -1.17 -9.78
C TYR A 116 12.68 -1.08 -8.27
N VAL A 117 13.00 -2.18 -7.60
CA VAL A 117 13.23 -2.21 -6.15
C VAL A 117 14.41 -1.30 -5.78
N ALA A 118 15.53 -1.40 -6.50
CA ALA A 118 16.70 -0.55 -6.27
C ALA A 118 16.38 0.94 -6.45
N ARG A 119 15.67 1.30 -7.53
CA ARG A 119 15.27 2.69 -7.79
C ARG A 119 14.31 3.21 -6.71
N ARG A 120 13.39 2.36 -6.23
CA ARG A 120 12.47 2.73 -5.14
C ARG A 120 13.22 3.03 -3.84
N ILE A 121 14.18 2.20 -3.48
CA ILE A 121 15.04 2.40 -2.29
C ILE A 121 15.75 3.76 -2.38
N VAL A 122 16.31 4.10 -3.54
CA VAL A 122 16.98 5.39 -3.76
C VAL A 122 15.99 6.56 -3.62
N CYS A 123 14.82 6.47 -4.26
CA CYS A 123 13.80 7.52 -4.16
C CYS A 123 13.31 7.74 -2.72
N ASP A 124 13.07 6.66 -1.98
CA ASP A 124 12.59 6.74 -0.60
C ASP A 124 13.68 7.29 0.34
N ALA A 125 14.95 6.93 0.10
CA ALA A 125 16.08 7.56 0.79
C ALA A 125 16.15 9.07 0.51
N ILE A 126 16.10 9.51 -0.75
CA ILE A 126 16.12 10.94 -1.10
C ILE A 126 14.98 11.69 -0.40
N LYS A 127 13.77 11.13 -0.39
CA LYS A 127 12.62 11.72 0.31
C LYS A 127 12.83 11.87 1.82
N SER A 128 13.50 10.90 2.45
CA SER A 128 13.80 10.97 3.89
C SER A 128 14.73 12.13 4.26
N TYR A 129 15.63 12.53 3.35
CA TYR A 129 16.52 13.69 3.50
C TYR A 129 15.91 15.01 2.96
N GLY A 130 14.69 14.94 2.42
CA GLY A 130 13.96 16.07 1.83
C GLY A 130 14.47 16.46 0.44
N GLU A 131 15.78 16.65 0.28
CA GLU A 131 16.42 17.07 -0.96
C GLU A 131 17.70 16.27 -1.23
N ILE A 132 18.05 16.11 -2.51
CA ILE A 132 19.22 15.31 -2.93
C ILE A 132 20.55 15.88 -2.42
N LEU A 133 20.64 17.20 -2.26
CA LEU A 133 21.85 17.89 -1.79
C LEU A 133 22.08 17.71 -0.28
N ASN A 134 21.05 17.30 0.47
CA ASN A 134 21.13 17.11 1.92
C ASN A 134 21.67 15.71 2.29
N ILE A 135 21.94 14.85 1.32
CA ILE A 135 22.37 13.48 1.55
C ILE A 135 23.89 13.47 1.80
N PRO A 136 24.35 13.10 3.01
CA PRO A 136 25.78 13.04 3.29
C PRO A 136 26.42 11.90 2.50
N ILE A 137 27.46 12.20 1.73
CA ILE A 137 28.23 11.19 1.00
C ILE A 137 29.11 10.44 1.99
N SER A 138 28.74 9.19 2.30
CA SER A 138 29.53 8.34 3.19
C SER A 138 30.68 7.65 2.44
N ASN A 139 31.76 7.34 3.17
CA ASN A 139 32.86 6.55 2.63
C ASN A 139 32.42 5.16 2.13
N GLU A 140 31.36 4.60 2.70
CA GLU A 140 30.78 3.34 2.24
C GLU A 140 30.14 3.49 0.86
N MET A 141 29.38 4.57 0.63
CA MET A 141 28.80 4.86 -0.70
C MET A 141 29.90 4.95 -1.75
N SER A 142 31.02 5.61 -1.45
CA SER A 142 32.18 5.67 -2.34
C SER A 142 32.72 4.27 -2.66
N LYS A 143 32.92 3.41 -1.64
CA LYS A 143 33.36 2.01 -1.84
C LYS A 143 32.38 1.22 -2.71
N PHE A 144 31.07 1.39 -2.49
CA PHE A 144 30.05 0.75 -3.31
C PHE A 144 30.13 1.17 -4.77
N VAL A 145 30.29 2.47 -5.05
CA VAL A 145 30.45 3.00 -6.42
C VAL A 145 31.70 2.44 -7.08
N PHE A 146 32.84 2.42 -6.38
CA PHE A 146 34.08 1.83 -6.92
C PHE A 146 33.92 0.35 -7.30
N SER A 147 33.19 -0.42 -6.48
CA SER A 147 32.94 -1.85 -6.74
C SER A 147 31.81 -2.13 -7.74
N ALA A 148 30.98 -1.14 -8.07
CA ALA A 148 29.74 -1.35 -8.81
C ALA A 148 29.98 -1.94 -10.21
N ARG A 149 31.00 -1.43 -10.92
CA ARG A 149 31.37 -1.94 -12.25
C ARG A 149 31.80 -3.41 -12.19
N GLN A 150 32.61 -3.78 -11.21
CA GLN A 150 33.08 -5.15 -11.04
C GLN A 150 31.91 -6.10 -10.75
N LYS A 151 31.02 -5.71 -9.82
CA LYS A 151 29.81 -6.49 -9.49
C LYS A 151 28.91 -6.67 -10.70
N TYR A 152 28.73 -5.62 -11.51
CA TYR A 152 27.95 -5.71 -12.74
C TYR A 152 28.55 -6.69 -13.75
N MET A 153 29.88 -6.68 -13.94
CA MET A 153 30.54 -7.62 -14.84
C MET A 153 30.39 -9.07 -14.38
N LEU A 154 30.58 -9.33 -13.08
CA LEU A 154 30.36 -10.66 -12.50
C LEU A 154 28.92 -11.16 -12.72
N HIS A 155 27.93 -10.30 -12.50
CA HIS A 155 26.54 -10.62 -12.74
C HIS A 155 26.23 -10.91 -14.22
N LEU A 156 26.87 -10.21 -15.17
CA LEU A 156 26.74 -10.52 -16.60
C LEU A 156 27.35 -11.89 -16.95
N GLU A 157 28.48 -12.25 -16.34
CA GLU A 157 29.10 -13.56 -16.53
C GLU A 157 28.23 -14.69 -15.97
N GLU A 158 27.67 -14.49 -14.78
CA GLU A 158 26.71 -15.45 -14.18
C GLU A 158 25.48 -15.63 -15.06
N LYS A 159 24.89 -14.54 -15.59
CA LYS A 159 23.76 -14.62 -16.53
C LYS A 159 24.11 -15.36 -17.82
N LYS A 160 25.35 -15.28 -18.29
CA LYS A 160 25.79 -16.09 -19.45
C LYS A 160 25.87 -17.57 -19.08
N LYS A 161 26.45 -17.89 -17.92
CA LYS A 161 26.58 -19.28 -17.43
C LYS A 161 25.22 -19.93 -17.18
N THR A 162 24.27 -19.23 -16.56
CA THR A 162 22.93 -19.76 -16.31
C THR A 162 22.19 -20.07 -17.61
N LYS A 163 22.22 -19.17 -18.60
CA LYS A 163 21.62 -19.43 -19.92
C LYS A 163 22.21 -20.65 -20.63
N ILE A 164 23.53 -20.83 -20.55
CA ILE A 164 24.19 -22.02 -21.12
C ILE A 164 23.73 -23.28 -20.39
N ASN A 165 23.72 -23.27 -19.06
CA ASN A 165 23.32 -24.41 -18.24
C ASN A 165 21.85 -24.79 -18.42
N GLU A 166 20.95 -23.81 -18.50
CA GLU A 166 19.53 -24.00 -18.80
C GLU A 166 19.34 -24.61 -20.19
N GLY A 167 20.06 -24.14 -21.20
CA GLY A 167 20.03 -24.72 -22.53
C GLY A 167 20.49 -26.18 -22.55
N VAL A 168 21.54 -26.53 -21.81
CA VAL A 168 22.04 -27.90 -21.70
C VAL A 168 21.09 -28.79 -20.87
N SER A 169 20.46 -28.24 -19.83
CA SER A 169 19.48 -28.95 -19.00
C SER A 169 18.19 -29.23 -19.78
N ASN A 170 17.68 -28.25 -20.53
CA ASN A 170 16.48 -28.41 -21.36
C ASN A 170 16.71 -29.43 -22.48
N LYS A 171 17.89 -29.42 -23.13
CA LYS A 171 18.26 -30.46 -24.11
C LYS A 171 18.28 -31.85 -23.47
N ARG A 172 18.82 -31.99 -22.26
CA ARG A 172 18.83 -33.28 -21.53
C ARG A 172 17.43 -33.76 -21.15
N LYS A 173 16.54 -32.85 -20.72
CA LYS A 173 15.14 -33.18 -20.44
C LYS A 173 14.41 -33.66 -21.69
N LEU A 174 14.57 -32.95 -22.81
CA LEU A 174 13.94 -33.32 -24.09
C LEU A 174 14.34 -34.73 -24.54
N ILE A 175 15.63 -35.07 -24.44
CA ILE A 175 16.14 -36.41 -24.78
C ILE A 175 15.59 -37.48 -23.83
N SER A 176 15.49 -37.18 -22.53
CA SER A 176 14.92 -38.10 -21.54
C SER A 176 13.43 -38.37 -21.83
N ASP A 177 12.67 -37.32 -22.11
CA ASP A 177 11.25 -37.41 -22.42
C ASP A 177 11.01 -38.21 -23.72
N GLU A 178 11.86 -38.03 -24.74
CA GLU A 178 11.82 -38.85 -25.97
C GLU A 178 12.14 -40.32 -25.70
N MET A 179 13.15 -40.62 -24.87
CA MET A 179 13.50 -41.99 -24.50
C MET A 179 12.37 -42.69 -23.75
N ASP A 180 11.70 -42.01 -22.83
CA ASP A 180 10.60 -42.60 -22.06
C ASP A 180 9.35 -42.80 -22.93
N ASN A 181 9.07 -41.89 -23.87
CA ASN A 181 8.02 -42.07 -24.87
C ASN A 181 8.26 -43.28 -25.79
N LEU A 182 9.53 -43.55 -26.15
CA LEU A 182 9.89 -44.73 -26.95
C LEU A 182 9.77 -46.04 -26.16
N LYS A 183 9.99 -46.04 -24.85
CA LYS A 183 9.77 -47.22 -23.99
C LYS A 183 8.30 -47.57 -23.82
N VAL A 184 7.41 -46.57 -23.77
CA VAL A 184 5.95 -46.77 -23.63
C VAL A 184 5.31 -47.32 -24.91
N LYS A 185 5.95 -47.14 -26.07
CA LYS A 185 5.47 -47.64 -27.39
C LYS A 185 5.93 -49.05 -27.75
N ARG A 186 6.68 -49.74 -26.89
CA ARG A 186 7.05 -51.16 -27.04
C ARG A 186 6.18 -52.03 -26.16
#